data_AF-A0A7S1VKT0-F1
#
_entry.id   AF-A0A7S1VKT0-F1
#
_cell.length_a   1.000
_cell.length_b   1.000
_cell.length_c   1.000
_cell.angle_alpha   90.00
_cell.angle_beta   90.00
_cell.angle_gamma   90.00
#
_symmetry.space_group_name_H-M   'P 1'
#
loop_
_entity.id
_entity.type
_entity.pdbx_description
1 polymer ?
#
loop_
_entity_poly.entity_id
_entity_poly.type
_entity_poly.pdbx_seq_one_letter_code
_entity_poly.pdbx_strand_id
1 'polypeptide(L)'
;LENWITATVDCTFADVPRELLEAKNKELLLEKASTFALFDKSVSVETCKTTNRIVRDYLGATGKGPLVGIDKKIRIALDLLEDPDRLDEYVTASEAFSQALAKATSLAYAAGQDFDSQNNFEKGDSDRNDNSNLEQSRRAIEEAKKAIDGIVGMLQSG
;
A
#
# COMPACT_ATOMS: atom_id res chain seq x y z
N LEU A 1 3.92 5.16 -8.39
CA LEU A 1 4.71 4.29 -7.49
C LEU A 1 5.92 5.00 -6.87
N GLU A 2 6.31 6.18 -7.36
CA GLU A 2 7.50 6.92 -6.90
C GLU A 2 7.50 7.23 -5.39
N ASN A 3 6.34 7.49 -4.80
CA ASN A 3 6.22 7.80 -3.36
C ASN A 3 5.73 6.61 -2.51
N TRP A 4 5.99 5.37 -2.95
CA TRP A 4 5.47 4.14 -2.31
C TRP A 4 5.76 4.09 -0.82
N ILE A 5 7.05 4.20 -0.45
CA ILE A 5 7.54 4.10 0.93
C ILE A 5 6.84 5.11 1.84
N THR A 6 6.63 6.34 1.39
CA THR A 6 5.95 7.38 2.16
C THR A 6 4.45 7.13 2.25
N ALA A 7 3.82 6.67 1.17
CA ALA A 7 2.38 6.43 1.12
C ALA A 7 1.95 5.19 1.93
N THR A 8 2.86 4.25 2.19
CA THR A 8 2.56 3.03 2.94
C THR A 8 3.05 3.07 4.38
N VAL A 9 3.41 4.24 4.90
CA VAL A 9 3.86 4.43 6.27
C VAL A 9 2.97 5.46 6.94
N ASP A 10 2.43 5.06 8.08
CA ASP A 10 1.62 5.92 8.93
C ASP A 10 2.41 6.18 10.22
N CYS A 11 2.87 7.42 10.40
CA CYS A 11 3.61 7.84 11.59
C CYS A 11 2.69 8.63 12.52
N THR A 12 2.66 8.21 13.78
CA THR A 12 1.94 8.87 14.86
C THR A 12 2.90 9.19 15.99
N PHE A 13 2.68 10.31 16.68
CA PHE A 13 3.40 10.57 17.93
C PHE A 13 3.08 9.48 18.94
N ALA A 14 4.10 8.92 19.58
CA ALA A 14 3.93 7.80 20.50
C ALA A 14 2.97 8.19 21.64
N ASP A 15 1.82 7.54 21.72
CA ASP A 15 0.92 7.64 22.86
C ASP A 15 1.56 6.92 24.05
N VAL A 16 1.81 7.67 25.13
CA VAL A 16 2.38 7.10 26.36
C VAL A 16 1.36 6.14 26.98
N PRO A 17 1.67 4.84 27.18
CA PRO A 17 0.77 3.89 27.81
C PRO A 17 0.22 4.42 29.14
N ARG A 18 -1.11 4.42 29.29
CA ARG A 18 -1.79 5.00 30.46
C ARG A 18 -1.38 4.35 31.79
N GLU A 19 -0.99 3.08 31.74
CA GLU A 19 -0.45 2.31 32.87
C GLU A 19 0.90 2.86 33.36
N LEU A 20 1.71 3.40 32.45
CA LEU A 20 2.95 4.08 32.82
C LEU A 20 2.63 5.39 33.55
N LEU A 21 1.59 6.12 33.15
CA LEU A 21 1.14 7.37 33.79
C LEU A 21 0.54 7.20 35.21
N GLU A 22 0.41 5.97 35.71
CA GLU A 22 -0.06 5.72 37.07
C GLU A 22 1.03 6.06 38.11
N ALA A 23 0.65 6.75 39.20
CA ALA A 23 1.58 7.28 40.20
C ALA A 23 2.53 6.24 40.83
N LYS A 24 2.14 4.96 40.83
CA LYS A 24 2.95 3.83 41.34
C LYS A 24 4.15 3.47 40.45
N ASN A 25 4.16 3.91 39.20
CA ASN A 25 5.19 3.58 38.20
C ASN A 25 6.14 4.76 37.93
N LYS A 26 6.15 5.79 38.79
CA LYS A 26 6.87 7.05 38.59
C LYS A 26 8.37 6.88 38.33
N GLU A 27 9.04 5.95 39.04
CA GLU A 27 10.47 5.68 38.83
C GLU A 27 10.72 4.99 37.47
N LEU A 28 9.90 3.99 37.13
CA LEU A 28 9.96 3.28 35.85
C LEU A 28 9.64 4.22 34.67
N LEU A 29 8.72 5.16 34.87
CA LEU A 29 8.41 6.26 33.95
C LEU A 29 9.62 7.15 33.72
N LEU A 30 10.31 7.56 34.78
CA LEU A 30 11.46 8.46 34.68
C LEU A 30 12.64 7.77 33.97
N GLU A 31 12.86 6.48 34.24
CA GLU A 31 13.90 5.67 33.58
C GLU A 31 13.60 5.42 32.10
N LYS A 32 12.37 5.02 31.76
CA LYS A 32 11.97 4.87 30.35
C LYS A 32 11.92 6.22 29.64
N ALA A 33 11.44 7.28 30.29
CA ALA A 33 11.39 8.59 29.67
C ALA A 33 12.75 9.24 29.49
N SER A 34 13.75 8.95 30.34
CA SER A 34 15.13 9.36 30.09
C SER A 34 15.76 8.61 28.93
N THR A 35 15.37 7.35 28.72
CA THR A 35 15.87 6.50 27.63
C THR A 35 15.22 6.88 26.29
N PHE A 36 13.96 7.31 26.30
CA PHE A 36 13.18 7.66 25.10
C PHE A 36 13.01 9.17 24.87
N ALA A 37 13.75 10.04 25.57
CA ALA A 37 13.65 11.51 25.47
C ALA A 37 12.22 12.10 25.59
N LEU A 38 11.29 11.37 26.22
CA LEU A 38 9.85 11.68 26.27
C LEU A 38 9.48 13.00 26.97
N PHE A 39 10.41 13.59 27.73
CA PHE A 39 10.22 14.87 28.43
C PHE A 39 11.07 16.01 27.89
N ASP A 40 11.91 15.76 26.88
CA ASP A 40 12.59 16.85 26.18
C ASP A 40 11.59 17.45 25.19
N LYS A 41 11.16 18.69 25.43
CA LYS A 41 10.22 19.42 24.55
C LYS A 41 10.76 19.63 23.13
N SER A 42 12.03 19.27 22.87
CA SER A 42 12.66 19.30 21.56
C SER A 42 12.60 17.97 20.78
N VAL A 43 12.16 16.86 21.40
CA VAL A 43 12.21 15.51 20.80
C VAL A 43 10.86 14.81 20.92
N SER A 44 9.96 15.05 19.96
CA SER A 44 8.74 14.27 19.83
C SER A 44 9.06 12.88 19.25
N VAL A 45 8.85 11.81 20.02
CA VAL A 45 9.04 10.43 19.55
C VAL A 45 7.93 10.09 18.56
N GLU A 46 8.27 10.05 17.27
CA GLU A 46 7.39 9.58 16.21
C GLU A 46 7.55 8.06 16.04
N THR A 47 6.45 7.33 16.25
CA THR A 47 6.35 5.90 15.98
C THR A 47 5.60 5.67 14.68
N CYS A 48 6.15 4.86 13.79
CA CYS A 48 5.59 4.59 12.48
C CYS A 48 5.14 3.13 12.37
N LYS A 49 4.13 2.88 11.54
CA LYS A 49 3.69 1.53 11.17
C LYS A 49 3.45 1.45 9.67
N THR A 50 3.59 0.26 9.10
CA THR A 50 3.26 0.03 7.70
C THR A 50 1.74 -0.06 7.54
N THR A 51 1.20 0.59 6.52
CA THR A 51 -0.23 0.57 6.21
C THR A 51 -0.48 0.13 4.77
N ASN A 52 -1.44 -0.78 4.59
CA ASN A 52 -1.92 -1.22 3.29
C ASN A 52 -3.15 -0.43 2.82
N ARG A 53 -3.68 0.48 3.64
CA ARG A 53 -4.97 1.12 3.41
C ARG A 53 -5.00 1.93 2.12
N ILE A 54 -4.01 2.80 1.93
CA ILE A 54 -3.93 3.67 0.75
C ILE A 54 -3.81 2.84 -0.53
N VAL A 55 -3.02 1.76 -0.49
CA VAL A 55 -2.87 0.83 -1.62
C VAL A 55 -4.21 0.15 -1.94
N ARG A 56 -4.90 -0.38 -0.94
CA ARG A 56 -6.21 -1.04 -1.10
C ARG A 56 -7.29 -0.08 -1.61
N ASP A 57 -7.30 1.16 -1.12
CA ASP A 57 -8.17 2.21 -1.63
C ASP A 57 -7.81 2.51 -3.09
N TYR A 58 -6.53 2.66 -3.44
CA TYR A 58 -6.15 2.94 -4.82
C TYR A 58 -6.55 1.82 -5.80
N LEU A 59 -6.42 0.55 -5.37
CA LEU A 59 -6.80 -0.63 -6.12
C LEU A 59 -8.33 -0.82 -6.27
N GLY A 60 -9.16 0.02 -5.64
CA GLY A 60 -10.61 -0.11 -5.71
C GLY A 60 -11.19 -1.19 -4.79
N ALA A 61 -10.36 -1.90 -4.03
CA ALA A 61 -10.75 -3.05 -3.21
C ALA A 61 -11.67 -2.67 -2.04
N THR A 62 -11.67 -1.39 -1.64
CA THR A 62 -12.52 -0.84 -0.56
C THR A 62 -13.75 -0.10 -1.11
N GLY A 63 -13.96 -0.09 -2.43
CA GLY A 63 -15.00 0.70 -3.09
C GLY A 63 -14.67 2.20 -3.18
N LYS A 64 -13.44 2.61 -2.85
CA LYS A 64 -12.92 3.97 -3.04
C LYS A 64 -11.79 3.94 -4.06
N GLY A 65 -11.40 5.10 -4.58
CA GLY A 65 -10.22 5.25 -5.44
C GLY A 65 -10.47 5.08 -6.94
N PRO A 66 -9.42 5.23 -7.76
CA PRO A 66 -9.55 5.37 -9.21
C PRO A 66 -9.86 4.05 -9.93
N LEU A 67 -9.44 2.90 -9.38
CA LEU A 67 -9.64 1.59 -10.02
C LEU A 67 -10.98 0.93 -9.68
N VAL A 68 -11.88 1.62 -8.96
CA VAL A 68 -13.23 1.10 -8.72
C VAL A 68 -13.95 0.85 -10.04
N GLY A 69 -14.39 -0.40 -10.24
CA GLY A 69 -15.11 -0.83 -11.44
C GLY A 69 -14.27 -0.84 -12.71
N ILE A 70 -12.93 -0.88 -12.61
CA ILE A 70 -12.03 -0.88 -13.77
C ILE A 70 -12.29 -2.07 -14.70
N ASP A 71 -12.60 -3.26 -14.17
CA ASP A 71 -12.90 -4.45 -15.00
C ASP A 71 -14.10 -4.20 -15.92
N LYS A 72 -15.14 -3.52 -15.41
CA LYS A 72 -16.30 -3.15 -16.22
C LYS A 72 -15.92 -2.17 -17.32
N LYS A 73 -15.05 -1.19 -17.00
CA LYS A 73 -14.57 -0.20 -17.98
C LYS A 73 -13.74 -0.86 -19.08
N ILE A 74 -12.84 -1.78 -18.73
CA ILE A 74 -12.04 -2.54 -19.71
C ILE A 74 -12.93 -3.41 -20.59
N ARG A 75 -13.97 -4.03 -20.05
CA ARG A 75 -14.94 -4.79 -20.88
C ARG A 75 -15.67 -3.89 -21.88
N ILE A 76 -16.13 -2.72 -21.44
CA ILE A 76 -16.81 -1.76 -22.32
C ILE A 76 -15.84 -1.18 -23.37
N ALA A 77 -14.59 -0.97 -23.00
CA ALA A 77 -13.59 -0.42 -23.90
C ALA A 77 -13.25 -1.35 -25.07
N LEU A 78 -13.63 -2.64 -25.01
CA LEU A 78 -13.51 -3.54 -26.15
C LEU A 78 -14.32 -3.03 -27.37
N ASP A 79 -15.47 -2.39 -27.15
CA ASP A 79 -16.30 -1.83 -28.22
C ASP A 79 -15.61 -0.65 -28.95
N LEU A 80 -14.53 -0.12 -28.37
CA LEU A 80 -13.72 0.96 -28.94
C LEU A 80 -12.52 0.44 -29.75
N LEU A 81 -12.34 -0.87 -29.83
CA LEU A 81 -11.26 -1.46 -30.63
C LEU A 81 -11.61 -1.36 -32.12
N GLU A 82 -10.88 -0.53 -32.85
CA GLU A 82 -11.11 -0.31 -34.28
C GLU A 82 -10.53 -1.41 -35.18
N ASP A 83 -9.43 -2.04 -34.72
CA ASP A 83 -8.73 -3.10 -35.45
C ASP A 83 -9.15 -4.50 -34.94
N PRO A 84 -9.98 -5.24 -35.69
CA PRO A 84 -10.46 -6.56 -35.28
C PRO A 84 -9.34 -7.63 -35.23
N ASP A 85 -8.23 -7.43 -35.94
CA ASP A 85 -7.10 -8.39 -35.93
C ASP A 85 -6.36 -8.36 -34.59
N ARG A 86 -6.58 -7.32 -33.77
CA ARG A 86 -5.99 -7.15 -32.43
C ARG A 86 -6.88 -7.62 -31.29
N LEU A 87 -8.02 -8.24 -31.60
CA LEU A 87 -8.97 -8.73 -30.59
C LEU A 87 -8.32 -9.72 -29.61
N ASP A 88 -7.55 -10.67 -30.11
CA ASP A 88 -6.90 -11.68 -29.27
C ASP A 88 -5.83 -11.07 -28.35
N GLU A 89 -5.09 -10.07 -28.84
CA GLU A 89 -4.14 -9.30 -28.04
C GLU A 89 -4.86 -8.52 -26.93
N TYR A 90 -6.01 -7.92 -27.25
CA TYR A 90 -6.83 -7.19 -26.29
C TYR A 90 -7.33 -8.10 -25.17
N VAL A 91 -7.91 -9.24 -25.53
CA VAL A 91 -8.42 -10.23 -24.57
C VAL A 91 -7.29 -10.72 -23.68
N THR A 92 -6.14 -11.07 -24.26
CA THR A 92 -4.95 -11.51 -23.51
C THR A 92 -4.47 -10.45 -22.52
N ALA A 93 -4.40 -9.18 -22.94
CA ALA A 93 -3.98 -8.08 -22.07
C ALA A 93 -5.02 -7.81 -20.96
N SER A 94 -6.31 -7.90 -21.27
CA SER A 94 -7.41 -7.75 -20.30
C SER A 94 -7.37 -8.85 -19.23
N GLU A 95 -7.10 -10.10 -19.62
CA GLU A 95 -6.94 -11.22 -18.68
C GLU A 95 -5.69 -11.05 -17.82
N ALA A 96 -4.55 -10.70 -18.42
CA ALA A 96 -3.31 -10.43 -17.70
C ALA A 96 -3.49 -9.30 -16.67
N PHE A 97 -4.18 -8.22 -17.05
CA PHE A 97 -4.54 -7.15 -16.13
C PHE A 97 -5.39 -7.65 -14.97
N SER A 98 -6.46 -8.41 -15.26
CA SER A 98 -7.39 -8.93 -14.25
C SER A 98 -6.67 -9.83 -13.24
N GLN A 99 -5.78 -10.71 -13.72
CA GLN A 99 -4.98 -11.59 -12.88
C GLN A 99 -3.99 -10.81 -12.00
N ALA A 100 -3.27 -9.85 -12.58
CA ALA A 100 -2.31 -9.02 -11.86
C ALA A 100 -2.99 -8.14 -10.80
N LEU A 101 -4.15 -7.54 -11.13
CA LEU A 101 -4.93 -6.74 -10.19
C LEU A 101 -5.48 -7.57 -9.03
N ALA A 102 -5.98 -8.78 -9.31
CA ALA A 102 -6.46 -9.70 -8.28
C ALA A 102 -5.32 -10.12 -7.34
N LYS A 103 -4.14 -10.45 -7.90
CA LYS A 103 -2.92 -10.75 -7.14
C LYS A 103 -2.50 -9.57 -6.28
N ALA A 104 -2.42 -8.37 -6.85
CA ALA A 104 -2.08 -7.14 -6.13
C ALA A 104 -3.02 -6.88 -4.95
N THR A 105 -4.33 -7.07 -5.16
CA THR A 105 -5.38 -6.89 -4.14
C THR A 105 -5.25 -7.89 -3.00
N SER A 106 -5.01 -9.17 -3.33
CA SER A 106 -4.80 -10.23 -2.34
C SER A 106 -3.55 -9.97 -1.49
N LEU A 107 -2.44 -9.65 -2.13
CA LEU A 107 -1.18 -9.32 -1.44
C LEU A 107 -1.32 -8.06 -0.58
N ALA A 108 -2.01 -7.03 -1.08
CA ALA A 108 -2.30 -5.84 -0.29
C ALA A 108 -3.18 -6.15 0.92
N TYR A 109 -4.12 -7.09 0.82
CA TYR A 109 -4.89 -7.56 1.98
C TYR A 109 -3.98 -8.24 3.01
N ALA A 110 -3.18 -9.22 2.56
CA ALA A 110 -2.26 -9.97 3.41
C ALA A 110 -1.22 -9.08 4.10
N ALA A 111 -0.77 -8.01 3.44
CA ALA A 111 0.15 -7.02 4.00
C ALA A 111 -0.35 -6.36 5.29
N GLY A 112 -1.67 -6.34 5.54
CA GLY A 112 -2.22 -5.85 6.82
C GLY A 112 -2.04 -6.82 7.99
N GLN A 113 -1.48 -8.00 7.73
CA GLN A 113 -1.13 -9.02 8.72
C GLN A 113 0.39 -9.22 8.82
N ASP A 114 1.19 -8.48 8.04
CA ASP A 114 2.65 -8.55 8.10
C ASP A 114 3.16 -7.99 9.42
N PHE A 115 4.31 -8.49 9.90
CA PHE A 115 4.92 -8.05 11.16
C PHE A 115 5.10 -6.52 11.23
N ASP A 116 5.52 -5.89 10.14
CA ASP A 116 5.75 -4.44 10.05
C ASP A 116 4.46 -3.61 10.00
N SER A 117 3.30 -4.26 9.81
CA SER A 117 1.97 -3.65 9.92
C SER A 117 1.38 -3.76 11.32
N GLN A 118 1.87 -4.72 12.12
CA GLN A 118 1.42 -4.99 13.49
C GLN A 118 2.32 -4.34 14.55
N ASN A 119 3.59 -4.07 14.21
CA ASN A 119 4.57 -3.48 15.13
C ASN A 119 4.97 -2.07 14.68
N ASN A 120 5.22 -1.22 15.67
CA ASN A 120 5.73 0.12 15.44
C ASN A 120 7.25 0.10 15.28
N PHE A 121 7.78 0.97 14.44
CA PHE A 121 9.20 1.22 14.22
C PHE A 121 9.53 2.71 14.30
N GLU A 122 10.81 3.03 14.47
CA GLU A 122 11.28 4.42 14.53
C GLU A 122 11.25 5.08 13.14
N LYS A 123 10.92 6.38 13.11
CA LYS A 123 10.95 7.13 11.85
C LYS A 123 12.37 7.20 11.28
N GLY A 124 12.51 6.77 10.03
CA GLY A 124 13.80 6.74 9.34
C GLY A 124 14.49 5.39 9.39
N ASP A 125 13.96 4.42 10.15
CA ASP A 125 14.37 3.03 10.03
C ASP A 125 13.86 2.47 8.69
N SER A 126 14.81 2.21 7.79
CA SER A 126 14.56 1.85 6.39
C SER A 126 14.78 0.37 6.10
N ASP A 127 15.09 -0.45 7.11
CA ASP A 127 15.35 -1.88 6.92
C ASP A 127 14.03 -2.65 6.74
N ARG A 128 13.34 -2.33 5.66
CA ARG A 128 12.05 -2.93 5.30
C ARG A 128 12.30 -4.16 4.49
N ASN A 129 11.62 -5.24 4.87
CA ASN A 129 11.76 -6.51 4.20
C ASN A 129 11.32 -6.39 2.72
N ASP A 130 12.28 -6.46 1.81
CA ASP A 130 12.10 -6.44 0.34
C ASP A 130 11.19 -7.58 -0.17
N ASN A 131 10.84 -8.53 0.70
CA ASN A 131 9.95 -9.64 0.40
C ASN A 131 8.59 -9.59 1.13
N SER A 132 8.23 -8.45 1.72
CA SER A 132 6.91 -8.24 2.34
C SER A 132 5.77 -8.43 1.34
N ASN A 133 4.57 -8.76 1.82
CA ASN A 133 3.39 -8.86 0.97
C ASN A 133 3.08 -7.52 0.28
N LEU A 134 3.44 -6.42 0.94
CA LEU A 134 3.28 -5.08 0.39
C LEU A 134 4.21 -4.85 -0.81
N GLU A 135 5.49 -5.21 -0.71
CA GLU A 135 6.41 -5.09 -1.84
C GLU A 135 6.05 -6.05 -2.99
N GLN A 136 5.57 -7.25 -2.68
CA GLN A 136 5.03 -8.15 -3.71
C GLN A 136 3.77 -7.57 -4.37
N SER A 137 2.90 -6.91 -3.59
CA SER A 137 1.74 -6.19 -4.12
C SER A 137 2.17 -5.08 -5.08
N ARG A 138 3.22 -4.32 -4.75
CA ARG A 138 3.81 -3.30 -5.63
C ARG A 138 4.21 -3.88 -6.99
N ARG A 139 4.91 -5.02 -7.00
CA ARG A 139 5.33 -5.68 -8.25
C ARG A 139 4.12 -6.14 -9.08
N ALA A 140 3.10 -6.69 -8.43
CA ALA A 140 1.85 -7.03 -9.11
C ALA A 140 1.11 -5.80 -9.67
N ILE A 141 1.21 -4.64 -9.02
CA ILE A 141 0.68 -3.36 -9.56
C ILE A 141 1.46 -2.95 -10.81
N GLU A 142 2.78 -3.16 -10.86
CA GLU A 142 3.58 -2.90 -12.06
C GLU A 142 3.21 -3.83 -13.22
N GLU A 143 2.96 -5.11 -12.93
CA GLU A 143 2.42 -6.08 -13.90
C GLU A 143 1.06 -5.61 -14.45
N ALA A 144 0.15 -5.20 -13.57
CA ALA A 144 -1.16 -4.68 -13.96
C ALA A 144 -1.04 -3.40 -14.80
N LYS A 145 -0.14 -2.48 -14.44
CA LYS A 145 0.11 -1.26 -15.20
C LYS A 145 0.57 -1.58 -16.62
N LYS A 146 1.52 -2.51 -16.80
CA LYS A 146 2.01 -2.92 -18.13
C LYS A 146 0.88 -3.46 -19.00
N ALA A 147 -0.02 -4.27 -18.43
CA ALA A 147 -1.17 -4.81 -19.15
C ALA A 147 -2.15 -3.70 -19.56
N ILE A 148 -2.47 -2.75 -18.66
CA ILE A 148 -3.29 -1.57 -19.00
C ILE A 148 -2.64 -0.71 -20.08
N ASP A 149 -1.34 -0.45 -20.00
CA ASP A 149 -0.63 0.34 -21.00
C ASP A 149 -0.74 -0.31 -22.39
N GLY A 150 -0.69 -1.64 -22.46
CA GLY A 150 -0.94 -2.41 -23.68
C GLY A 150 -2.37 -2.21 -24.21
N ILE A 151 -3.37 -2.32 -23.33
CA ILE A 151 -4.78 -2.06 -23.66
C ILE A 151 -4.97 -0.64 -24.21
N VAL A 152 -4.45 0.36 -23.52
CA VAL A 152 -4.56 1.76 -23.94
C VAL A 152 -3.84 1.98 -25.27
N GLY A 153 -2.67 1.38 -25.46
CA GLY A 153 -1.96 1.43 -26.74
C GLY A 153 -2.78 0.85 -27.89
N MET A 154 -3.49 -0.26 -27.67
CA MET A 154 -4.42 -0.83 -28.66
C MET A 154 -5.54 0.15 -29.04
N LEU A 155 -6.12 0.82 -28.05
CA LEU A 155 -7.25 1.74 -28.24
C LEU A 155 -6.87 3.09 -28.83
N GLN A 156 -5.61 3.52 -28.71
CA GLN A 156 -5.11 4.81 -29.23
C GLN A 156 -4.46 4.70 -30.62
N SER A 157 -4.25 3.49 -31.12
CA SER A 157 -3.57 3.25 -32.40
C SER A 157 -4.51 3.29 -33.62
N GLY A 158 -5.80 3.52 -33.42
CA GLY A 158 -6.79 3.86 -34.46
C GLY A 158 -6.99 5.37 -34.53
#